data_AF-A0A954VE41-F1
#
_entry.id   AF-A0A954VE41-F1
#
_cell.length_a   1.000
_cell.length_b   1.000
_cell.length_c   1.000
_cell.angle_alpha   90.00
_cell.angle_beta   90.00
_cell.angle_gamma   90.00
#
_symmetry.space_group_name_H-M   'P 1'
#
loop_
_entity.id
_entity.type
_entity.pdbx_description
1 polymer ?
#
loop_
_entity_poly.entity_id
_entity_poly.type
_entity_poly.pdbx_seq_one_letter_code
_entity_poly.pdbx_strand_id
1 'polypeptide(L)' 'AGGRCEYCRMHQSLQGATFHVEHIVPRCRGGCSEIDNLAWACPSCNLLKSDRVAVTPAGAEQPIPLFHRRR' A
#
# COMPACT_ATOMS: atom_id res chain seq x y z
N ALA A 1 6.36 6.47 -7.64
CA ALA A 1 7.14 5.27 -7.31
C ALA A 1 8.65 5.41 -7.56
N GLY A 2 9.12 5.77 -8.76
CA GLY A 2 10.57 5.86 -9.04
C GLY A 2 11.30 4.51 -8.87
N GLY A 3 10.66 3.42 -9.30
CA GLY A 3 11.14 2.06 -9.10
C GLY A 3 11.08 1.55 -7.65
N ARG A 4 10.52 2.32 -6.72
CA ARG A 4 10.46 1.97 -5.29
C ARG A 4 9.04 1.65 -4.84
N CYS A 5 8.96 0.72 -3.89
CA CYS A 5 7.72 0.39 -3.20
C CYS A 5 7.23 1.64 -2.48
N GLU A 6 5.97 1.97 -2.60
CA GLU A 6 5.45 3.22 -2.05
C GLU A 6 5.18 3.15 -0.55
N TYR A 7 5.11 1.93 -0.02
CA TYR A 7 4.99 1.65 1.40
C TYR A 7 6.37 1.62 2.09
N CYS A 8 7.26 0.72 1.66
CA CYS A 8 8.54 0.47 2.34
C CYS A 8 9.77 1.09 1.68
N ARG A 9 9.61 1.77 0.53
CA ARG A 9 10.70 2.45 -0.22
C ARG A 9 11.79 1.54 -0.80
N MET A 10 11.67 0.22 -0.64
CA MET A 10 12.53 -0.78 -1.27
C MET A 10 12.52 -0.62 -2.79
N HIS A 11 13.69 -0.62 -3.43
CA HIS A 11 13.79 -0.56 -4.88
C HIS A 11 13.47 -1.92 -5.51
N GLN A 12 12.75 -1.95 -6.63
CA GLN A 12 12.31 -3.21 -7.25
C GLN A 12 13.48 -4.08 -7.70
N SER A 13 14.64 -3.49 -8.03
CA SER A 13 15.84 -4.25 -8.39
C SER A 13 16.39 -5.12 -7.26
N LEU A 14 15.94 -4.90 -6.02
CA LEU A 14 16.34 -5.67 -4.84
C LEU A 14 15.39 -6.86 -4.59
N GLN A 15 14.44 -7.10 -5.48
CA GLN A 15 13.44 -8.16 -5.37
C GLN A 15 13.42 -8.97 -6.67
N GLY A 16 13.35 -10.31 -6.55
CA GLY A 16 13.29 -11.19 -7.71
C GLY A 16 11.93 -11.20 -8.41
N ALA A 17 10.89 -10.76 -7.71
CA ALA A 17 9.52 -10.65 -8.23
C ALA A 17 9.17 -9.20 -8.61
N THR A 18 8.39 -9.05 -9.67
CA THR A 18 7.78 -7.79 -10.07
C THR A 18 6.84 -7.27 -8.98
N PHE A 19 6.76 -5.96 -8.84
CA PHE A 19 5.85 -5.32 -7.90
C PHE A 19 4.43 -5.30 -8.45
N HIS A 20 3.47 -5.10 -7.55
CA HIS A 20 2.06 -5.06 -7.85
C HIS A 20 1.60 -3.61 -8.04
N VAL A 21 0.66 -3.42 -8.97
CA VAL A 21 -0.25 -2.29 -8.93
C VAL A 21 -1.34 -2.64 -7.92
N GLU A 22 -1.29 -2.00 -6.76
CA GLU A 22 -2.18 -2.27 -5.63
C GLU A 22 -3.16 -1.13 -5.42
N HIS A 23 -4.40 -1.44 -5.05
CA HIS A 23 -5.36 -0.45 -4.57
C HIS A 23 -5.12 -0.07 -3.10
N ILE A 24 -4.90 1.23 -2.83
CA ILE A 24 -4.75 1.77 -1.47
C ILE A 24 -6.03 1.49 -0.68
N VAL A 25 -7.18 1.92 -1.19
CA VAL A 25 -8.51 1.43 -0.78
C VAL A 25 -8.85 0.23 -1.66
N PRO A 26 -8.95 -1.00 -1.11
CA PRO A 26 -9.25 -2.19 -1.88
C PRO A 26 -10.59 -2.11 -2.61
N ARG A 27 -10.71 -2.80 -3.76
CA ARG A 27 -11.97 -2.89 -4.51
C ARG A 27 -13.13 -3.45 -3.68
N CYS A 28 -12.87 -4.42 -2.81
CA CYS A 28 -13.91 -4.98 -1.91
C CYS A 28 -14.45 -3.96 -0.89
N ARG A 29 -13.75 -2.83 -0.70
CA ARG A 29 -14.18 -1.70 0.13
C ARG A 29 -14.59 -0.48 -0.70
N GLY A 30 -14.87 -0.67 -1.99
CA GLY A 30 -15.35 0.39 -2.89
C GLY A 30 -14.25 1.25 -3.52
N GLY A 31 -12.97 0.84 -3.44
CA GLY A 31 -11.90 1.60 -4.08
C GLY A 31 -11.94 1.58 -5.61
N CYS A 32 -11.70 2.73 -6.24
CA CYS A 32 -11.62 2.91 -7.69
C CYS A 32 -10.23 2.55 -8.25
N SER A 33 -10.11 2.34 -9.56
CA SER A 33 -8.83 2.09 -10.24
C SER A 33 -8.20 3.39 -10.79
N GLU A 34 -8.49 4.53 -10.17
CA GLU A 34 -7.86 5.81 -10.51
C GLU A 34 -6.45 5.89 -9.94
N ILE A 35 -5.56 6.63 -10.62
CA ILE A 35 -4.14 6.69 -10.28
C ILE A 35 -3.89 7.08 -8.81
N ASP A 36 -4.75 7.92 -8.25
CA ASP A 36 -4.67 8.40 -6.87
C ASP A 36 -4.99 7.32 -5.82
N ASN A 37 -5.63 6.23 -6.23
CA ASN A 37 -5.88 5.05 -5.40
C ASN A 37 -4.95 3.87 -5.74
N LEU A 38 -3.99 4.05 -6.66
CA LEU A 38 -3.05 3.00 -7.04
C LEU A 38 -1.66 3.26 -6.45
N ALA A 39 -1.09 2.22 -5.84
CA ALA A 39 0.26 2.21 -5.30
C ALA A 39 1.12 1.16 -5.99
N TRP A 40 2.41 1.47 -6.16
CA TRP A 40 3.41 0.50 -6.60
C TRP A 40 3.95 -0.25 -5.38
N ALA A 41 3.53 -1.49 -5.18
CA ALA A 41 3.76 -2.23 -3.95
C ALA A 41 4.66 -3.45 -4.18
N CYS A 42 5.66 -3.66 -3.33
CA CYS A 42 6.37 -4.94 -3.34
C CYS A 42 5.44 -6.07 -2.87
N PRO A 43 5.72 -7.34 -3.24
CA PRO A 43 4.89 -8.47 -2.83
C PRO A 43 4.66 -8.54 -1.32
N SER A 44 5.70 -8.31 -0.52
CA SER A 44 5.60 -8.33 0.94
C SER A 44 4.64 -7.28 1.49
N CYS A 45 4.69 -6.03 0.99
CA CYS A 45 3.80 -4.96 1.44
C CYS A 45 2.36 -5.19 0.99
N ASN A 46 2.15 -5.58 -0.28
CA ASN A 46 0.82 -5.86 -0.81
C ASN A 46 0.13 -7.01 -0.04
N LEU A 47 0.85 -8.12 0.19
CA LEU A 47 0.32 -9.25 0.95
C LEU A 47 0.10 -8.91 2.42
N LEU A 48 1.04 -8.16 3.03
CA LEU A 48 0.88 -7.71 4.41
C LEU A 48 -0.32 -6.79 4.56
N LYS A 49 -0.56 -5.85 3.64
CA LYS A 49 -1.70 -4.93 3.69
C LYS A 49 -3.02 -5.66 3.42
N SER A 50 -3.07 -6.51 2.40
CA SER A 50 -4.29 -7.22 1.98
C SER A 50 -5.46 -6.24 1.80
N ASP A 51 -6.60 -6.49 2.45
CA ASP A 51 -7.80 -5.68 2.41
C ASP A 51 -7.85 -4.56 3.48
N ARG A 52 -6.75 -4.33 4.20
CA ARG A 52 -6.68 -3.33 5.28
C ARG A 52 -6.29 -1.96 4.73
N VAL A 53 -6.90 -0.91 5.28
CA VAL A 53 -6.63 0.50 4.93
C VAL A 53 -6.03 1.30 6.10
N ALA A 54 -6.21 0.81 7.32
CA ALA A 54 -5.71 1.43 8.54
C ALA A 54 -5.38 0.34 9.57
N VAL A 55 -4.60 0.71 10.57
CA VAL A 55 -4.35 -0.07 11.78
C VAL A 55 -4.81 0.73 12.99
N THR A 56 -5.38 0.06 13.99
CA THR A 56 -5.70 0.67 15.28
C THR A 56 -4.73 0.14 16.33
N PRO A 57 -3.65 0.88 16.66
CA PRO A 57 -2.75 0.47 17.74
C PRO A 57 -3.48 0.34 19.07
N ALA A 58 -2.96 -0.50 19.97
CA ALA A 58 -3.50 -0.61 21.32
C ALA A 58 -3.42 0.76 22.04
N GLY A 59 -4.55 1.21 22.58
CA GLY A 59 -4.66 2.50 23.25
C GLY A 59 -4.78 3.72 22.33
N ALA A 60 -4.82 3.55 21.01
CA ALA A 60 -5.10 4.64 20.08
C ALA A 60 -6.61 4.90 19.99
N GLU A 61 -7.02 6.16 20.08
CA GLU A 61 -8.42 6.56 19.89
C GLU A 61 -8.85 6.51 18.43
N GLN A 62 -7.91 6.68 17.50
CA GLN A 62 -8.18 6.77 16.06
C GLN A 62 -7.31 5.81 15.25
N PRO A 63 -7.87 5.18 14.19
CA PRO A 63 -7.10 4.35 13.28
C PRO A 63 -6.06 5.19 12.50
N ILE A 64 -4.87 4.62 12.33
CA ILE A 64 -3.79 5.21 11.54
C ILE A 64 -3.83 4.60 10.13
N PRO A 65 -3.92 5.41 9.05
CA PRO A 65 -3.86 4.89 7.68
C PRO A 65 -2.57 4.12 7.40
N LEU A 66 -2.67 2.99 6.69
CA LEU A 66 -1.51 2.18 6.31
C LEU A 66 -0.69 2.82 5.18
N PHE A 67 -1.28 3.75 4.44
CA PHE A 67 -0.61 4.49 3.39
C PHE A 67 -0.78 5.99 3.62
N HIS A 68 0.34 6.71 3.72
CA HIS A 68 0.34 8.16 3.62
C HIS A 68 0.57 8.53 2.15
N ARG A 69 -0.41 9.20 1.54
CA ARG A 69 -0.34 9.65 0.14
C ARG A 69 0.98 10.41 -0.10
N ARG A 70 1.55 10.22 -1.29
CA ARG A 70 2.77 10.90 -1.75
C ARG A 70 2.60 12.41 -1.55
N ARG A 71 3.28 12.99 -0.56
CA ARG A 71 3.66 14.40 -0.54
C ARG A 71 5.12 14.48 -0.97
#